data_AF-Q573T8-F1
#
_entry.id   AF-Q573T8-F1
#
_cell.length_a   1.000
_cell.length_b   1.000
_cell.length_c   1.000
_cell.angle_alpha   90.00
_cell.angle_beta   90.00
_cell.angle_gamma   90.00
#
_symmetry.space_group_name_H-M   'P 1'
#
loop_
_entity.id
_entity.type
_entity.pdbx_description
1 polymer ?
#
loop_
_entity_poly.entity_id
_entity_poly.type
_entity_poly.pdbx_seq_one_letter_code
_entity_poly.pdbx_strand_id
1 'polypeptide(L)'
;MHSQLRERIRLMRARLDNAAPVAEIRAESQLFVTPAPVCDRLVMLAEISNRDHILEPSAGTGAILRAIRDTAPGAMCDAVEINSGLVR
;
A
#
# COMPACT_ATOMS: atom_id res chain seq x y z
N MET A 1 -26.83 -31.76 1.47
CA MET A 1 -25.64 -31.21 0.78
C MET A 1 -25.10 -29.93 1.45
N HIS A 2 -25.93 -28.96 1.83
CA HIS A 2 -25.47 -27.71 2.49
C HIS A 2 -24.91 -27.85 3.91
N SER A 3 -25.34 -28.87 4.67
CA SER A 3 -24.88 -29.11 6.05
C SER A 3 -23.41 -29.55 6.10
N GLN A 4 -23.00 -30.45 5.22
CA GLN A 4 -21.63 -30.98 5.18
C GLN A 4 -20.59 -29.91 4.83
N LEU A 5 -20.91 -28.96 3.95
CA LEU A 5 -20.01 -27.85 3.62
C LEU A 5 -19.84 -26.88 4.80
N ARG A 6 -20.95 -26.54 5.50
CA ARG A 6 -20.89 -25.69 6.69
C ARG A 6 -20.08 -26.33 7.81
N GLU A 7 -20.24 -27.63 8.03
CA GLU A 7 -19.46 -28.40 8.99
C GLU A 7 -17.97 -28.36 8.65
N ARG A 8 -17.62 -28.56 7.37
CA ARG A 8 -16.23 -28.52 6.88
C ARG A 8 -15.58 -27.14 7.05
N ILE A 9 -16.32 -26.07 6.77
CA ILE A 9 -15.84 -24.69 6.97
C ILE A 9 -15.60 -24.42 8.46
N ARG A 10 -16.52 -24.85 9.34
CA ARG A 10 -16.39 -24.68 10.78
C ARG A 10 -15.13 -25.40 11.31
N LEU A 11 -14.91 -26.65 10.89
CA LEU A 11 -13.75 -27.44 11.29
C LEU A 11 -12.43 -26.84 10.78
N MET A 12 -12.42 -26.29 9.56
CA MET A 12 -11.24 -25.61 9.03
C MET A 12 -10.93 -24.31 9.74
N ARG A 13 -11.93 -23.50 10.10
CA ARG A 13 -11.73 -22.30 10.93
C ARG A 13 -11.11 -22.67 12.29
N ALA A 14 -11.70 -23.63 13.00
CA ALA A 14 -11.18 -24.08 14.29
C ALA A 14 -9.73 -24.62 14.20
N ARG A 15 -9.35 -25.24 13.09
CA ARG A 15 -7.95 -25.65 12.83
C ARG A 15 -7.01 -24.47 12.59
N LEU A 16 -7.45 -23.46 11.84
CA LEU A 16 -6.66 -22.28 11.53
C LEU A 16 -6.49 -21.39 12.77
N ASP A 17 -7.52 -21.25 13.60
CA ASP A 17 -7.49 -20.42 14.82
C ASP A 17 -6.50 -20.96 15.87
N ASN A 18 -6.21 -22.26 15.86
CA ASN A 18 -5.27 -22.91 16.78
C ASN A 18 -3.92 -23.25 16.15
N ALA A 19 -3.71 -22.90 14.88
CA ALA A 19 -2.44 -23.14 14.21
C ALA A 19 -1.42 -22.08 14.63
N ALA A 20 -0.22 -22.51 15.02
CA ALA A 20 0.90 -21.59 15.15
C ALA A 20 1.13 -20.88 13.79
N PRO A 21 1.39 -19.56 13.78
CA PRO A 21 1.69 -18.84 12.55
C PRO A 21 2.83 -19.53 11.80
N VAL A 22 2.64 -19.81 10.52
CA VAL A 22 3.70 -20.36 9.66
C VAL A 22 4.87 -19.37 9.54
N ALA A 23 4.57 -18.08 9.65
CA ALA A 23 5.53 -17.00 9.86
C ALA A 23 4.85 -15.86 10.62
N GLU A 24 5.55 -15.24 11.58
CA GLU A 24 5.16 -13.94 12.11
C GLU A 24 5.62 -12.85 11.15
N ILE A 25 4.67 -12.19 10.50
CA ILE A 25 4.95 -10.99 9.70
C ILE A 25 4.81 -9.79 10.64
N ARG A 26 5.94 -9.24 11.10
CA ARG A 26 5.95 -7.99 11.86
C ARG A 26 5.64 -6.84 10.91
N ALA A 27 4.48 -6.20 11.09
CA ALA A 27 4.06 -5.06 10.29
C ALA A 27 5.05 -3.89 10.35
N GLU A 28 5.85 -3.82 11.42
CA GLU A 28 6.90 -2.81 11.64
C GLU A 28 8.01 -2.82 10.57
N SER A 29 8.23 -3.96 9.89
CA SER A 29 9.35 -4.14 8.95
C SER A 29 8.98 -4.04 7.47
N GLN A 30 7.76 -3.61 7.12
CA GLN A 30 7.29 -3.58 5.71
C GLN A 30 7.26 -2.19 5.07
N LEU A 31 7.86 -1.17 5.69
CA LEU A 31 7.99 0.14 5.06
C LEU A 31 9.32 0.26 4.32
N PHE A 32 9.28 0.09 3.00
CA PHE A 32 10.41 0.35 2.11
C PHE A 32 10.17 1.67 1.37
N VAL A 33 10.84 2.72 1.83
CA VAL A 33 10.70 4.04 1.19
C VAL A 33 11.37 4.02 -0.18
N THR A 34 10.63 4.38 -1.22
CA THR A 34 11.18 4.56 -2.57
C THR A 34 12.32 5.59 -2.52
N PRO A 35 13.56 5.23 -2.88
CA PRO A 35 14.69 6.16 -2.84
C PRO A 35 14.46 7.36 -3.77
N ALA A 36 14.90 8.56 -3.36
CA ALA A 36 14.69 9.80 -4.12
C ALA A 36 15.11 9.70 -5.60
N PRO A 37 16.28 9.13 -5.98
CA PRO A 37 16.65 9.01 -7.39
C PRO A 37 15.68 8.14 -8.21
N VAL A 38 15.00 7.20 -7.57
CA VAL A 38 13.99 6.35 -8.21
C VAL A 38 12.68 7.12 -8.37
N CYS A 39 12.27 7.91 -7.36
CA CYS A 39 11.13 8.82 -7.47
C CYS A 39 11.33 9.81 -8.63
N ASP A 40 12.49 10.48 -8.69
CA ASP A 40 12.78 11.47 -9.72
C ASP A 40 12.73 10.86 -11.12
N ARG A 41 13.33 9.66 -11.27
CA ARG A 41 13.29 8.92 -12.53
C ARG A 41 11.86 8.52 -12.91
N LEU A 42 11.04 8.11 -11.94
CA LEU A 42 9.64 7.76 -12.17
C LEU A 42 8.83 8.97 -12.65
N VAL A 43 8.97 10.11 -11.98
CA VAL A 43 8.26 11.37 -12.34
C VAL A 43 8.68 11.84 -13.73
N MET A 44 9.98 11.79 -14.05
CA MET A 44 10.50 12.13 -15.38
C MET A 44 9.87 11.25 -16.48
N LEU A 45 9.76 9.94 -16.24
CA LEU A 45 9.18 9.01 -17.22
C LEU A 45 7.66 9.13 -17.35
N ALA A 46 6.99 9.62 -16.30
CA ALA A 46 5.54 9.75 -16.28
C ALA A 46 5.03 11.03 -16.98
N GLU A 47 5.92 11.95 -17.37
CA GLU A 47 5.60 13.18 -18.10
C GLU A 47 4.48 14.01 -17.43
N ILE A 48 4.51 14.08 -16.10
CA ILE A 48 3.43 14.66 -15.30
C ILE A 48 3.27 16.17 -15.54
N SER A 49 2.02 16.61 -15.61
CA SER A 49 1.62 18.00 -15.78
C SER A 49 0.85 18.56 -14.58
N ASN A 50 0.81 19.89 -14.46
CA ASN A 50 0.01 20.59 -13.45
C ASN A 50 -1.52 20.39 -13.59
N ARG A 51 -1.99 19.71 -14.63
CA ARG A 51 -3.43 19.45 -14.84
C ARG A 51 -3.81 18.01 -14.50
N ASP A 52 -2.84 17.19 -14.13
CA ASP A 52 -3.05 15.78 -13.94
C ASP A 52 -3.73 15.49 -12.60
N HIS A 53 -4.51 14.42 -12.58
CA HIS A 53 -5.12 13.86 -11.38
C HIS A 53 -4.41 12.54 -11.09
N ILE A 54 -3.71 12.49 -9.96
CA ILE A 54 -2.75 11.44 -9.65
C ILE A 54 -3.20 10.72 -8.38
N LEU A 55 -3.14 9.39 -8.42
CA LEU A 55 -3.36 8.53 -7.28
C LEU A 55 -2.06 7.81 -6.93
N GLU A 56 -1.54 7.99 -5.71
CA GLU A 56 -0.48 7.14 -5.14
C GLU A 56 -1.12 6.07 -4.25
N PRO A 57 -1.26 4.82 -4.73
CA PRO A 57 -1.69 3.70 -3.90
C PRO A 57 -0.54 3.25 -2.99
N SER A 58 -0.88 2.76 -1.80
CA SER A 58 0.10 2.32 -0.78
C SER A 58 1.17 3.38 -0.55
N ALA A 59 0.74 4.63 -0.36
CA ALA A 59 1.61 5.79 -0.41
C ALA A 59 2.76 5.74 0.61
N GLY A 60 2.63 4.95 1.68
CA GLY A 60 3.65 4.83 2.71
C GLY A 60 3.96 6.20 3.29
N THR A 61 5.18 6.68 3.07
CA THR A 61 5.59 8.03 3.52
C THR A 61 5.20 9.16 2.55
N GLY A 62 4.68 8.86 1.36
CA GLY A 62 4.37 9.82 0.29
C GLY A 62 5.60 10.27 -0.51
N ALA A 63 6.61 9.40 -0.65
CA ALA A 63 7.87 9.76 -1.29
C ALA A 63 7.73 10.10 -2.79
N ILE A 64 6.83 9.40 -3.50
CA ILE A 64 6.61 9.66 -4.93
C ILE A 64 5.77 10.94 -5.09
N LEU A 65 4.70 11.11 -4.32
CA LEU A 65 3.90 12.34 -4.36
C LEU A 65 4.71 13.60 -4.00
N ARG A 66 5.73 13.49 -3.14
CA ARG A 66 6.66 14.61 -2.89
C ARG A 66 7.43 15.00 -4.15
N ALA A 67 8.07 14.03 -4.82
CA ALA A 67 8.78 14.29 -6.07
C ALA A 67 7.86 14.84 -7.18
N ILE A 68 6.60 14.37 -7.22
CA ILE A 68 5.58 14.90 -8.12
C ILE A 68 5.29 16.38 -7.83
N ARG A 69 5.09 16.75 -6.55
CA ARG A 69 4.84 18.15 -6.17
C ARG A 69 6.02 19.07 -6.50
N ASP A 70 7.25 18.57 -6.41
CA ASP A 70 8.44 19.34 -6.78
C ASP A 70 8.49 19.64 -8.30
N THR A 71 7.96 18.74 -9.12
CA THR A 71 7.94 18.88 -10.59
C THR A 71 6.68 19.59 -11.11
N ALA A 72 5.52 19.25 -10.56
CA ALA A 72 4.19 19.70 -10.97
C ALA A 72 3.35 20.08 -9.74
N PRO A 73 3.62 21.24 -9.11
CA PRO A 73 2.96 21.65 -7.87
C PRO A 73 1.45 21.89 -8.01
N GLY A 74 0.95 22.06 -9.23
CA GLY A 74 -0.48 22.20 -9.51
C GLY A 74 -1.23 20.89 -9.71
N ALA A 75 -0.54 19.76 -9.82
CA ALA A 75 -1.18 18.46 -10.04
C ALA A 75 -2.05 18.08 -8.83
N MET A 76 -3.26 17.59 -9.09
CA MET A 76 -4.15 17.13 -8.02
C MET A 76 -3.72 15.72 -7.60
N CYS A 77 -3.41 15.55 -6.32
CA CYS A 77 -2.78 14.33 -5.81
C CYS A 77 -3.58 13.72 -4.66
N ASP A 78 -4.02 12.48 -4.85
CA ASP A 78 -4.66 11.65 -3.83
C ASP A 78 -3.71 10.55 -3.36
N ALA A 79 -3.65 10.33 -2.05
CA ALA A 79 -2.84 9.30 -1.41
C ALA A 79 -3.73 8.29 -0.71
N VAL A 80 -3.47 7.00 -0.90
CA VAL A 80 -4.15 5.93 -0.17
C VAL A 80 -3.10 5.13 0.59
N GLU A 81 -3.23 5.09 1.91
CA GLU A 81 -2.36 4.32 2.79
C GLU A 81 -3.20 3.62 3.86
N ILE A 82 -2.93 2.34 4.08
CA ILE A 82 -3.67 1.52 5.06
C ILE A 82 -3.16 1.77 6.48
N ASN A 83 -1.85 2.03 6.64
CA ASN A 83 -1.24 2.36 7.90
C ASN A 83 -1.41 3.85 8.21
N SER A 84 -2.45 4.15 8.99
CA SER A 84 -2.76 5.51 9.43
C SER A 84 -1.61 6.18 10.20
N GLY A 85 -0.68 5.41 10.79
CA GLY A 85 0.50 5.95 11.46
C GLY A 85 1.54 6.62 10.54
N LEU A 86 1.39 6.48 9.21
CA LEU A 86 2.29 7.09 8.22
C LEU A 86 1.74 8.39 7.63
N VAL A 87 0.47 8.70 7.87
CA VAL A 87 -0.14 9.97 7.44
C VAL A 87 0.48 11.10 8.26
N ARG A 88 1.14 12.04 7.59
CA ARG A 88 1.78 13.23 8.18
C ARG A 88 1.32 14.50 7.48
#